data_AF-A0AAE2S9L3-F1
#
_entry.id   AF-A0AAE2S9L3-F1
#
_cell.length_a   1.000
_cell.length_b   1.000
_cell.length_c   1.000
_cell.angle_alpha   90.00
_cell.angle_beta   90.00
_cell.angle_gamma   90.00
#
_symmetry.space_group_name_H-M   'P 1'
#
loop_
_entity.id
_entity.type
_entity.pdbx_description
1 polymer ?
#
loop_
_entity_poly.entity_id
_entity_poly.type
_entity_poly.pdbx_seq_one_letter_code
_entity_poly.pdbx_strand_id
1 'polypeptide(L)'
;MELDLTDSPLNLKDITPRELEEILEDPFGIRLLPDVDREDGENRYYTLGRTVQDRHLFIAFWTDGKIARVCAAREMTESELRFYQRSYGEIK
;
A
#
# COMPACT_ATOMS: atom_id res chain seq x y z
N MET A 1 -7.07 -11.90 -1.33
CA MET A 1 -5.78 -11.90 -2.06
C MET A 1 -4.76 -12.42 -1.07
N GLU A 2 -3.87 -13.34 -1.45
CA GLU A 2 -2.90 -13.87 -0.48
C GLU A 2 -1.65 -12.99 -0.43
N LEU A 3 -1.22 -12.62 0.78
CA LEU A 3 -0.03 -11.81 1.01
C LEU A 3 1.21 -12.72 1.02
N ASP A 4 2.10 -12.53 0.04
CA ASP A 4 3.40 -13.22 -0.01
C ASP A 4 4.50 -12.30 0.56
N LEU A 5 5.06 -12.69 1.70
CA LEU A 5 6.16 -11.99 2.40
C LEU A 5 7.48 -12.76 2.37
N THR A 6 7.56 -13.86 1.60
CA THR A 6 8.65 -14.85 1.69
C THR A 6 10.04 -14.28 1.36
N ASP A 7 10.12 -13.13 0.70
CA ASP A 7 11.38 -12.44 0.35
C ASP A 7 11.28 -10.91 0.48
N SER A 8 10.45 -10.43 1.42
CA SER A 8 10.20 -9.00 1.54
C SER A 8 11.35 -8.28 2.25
N PRO A 9 11.93 -7.21 1.67
CA PRO A 9 12.99 -6.41 2.31
C PRO A 9 12.48 -5.56 3.49
N LEU A 10 11.21 -5.74 3.87
CA LEU A 10 10.54 -4.94 4.90
C LEU A 10 11.04 -5.28 6.29
N ASN A 11 11.20 -4.24 7.10
CA ASN A 11 11.36 -4.42 8.54
C ASN A 11 9.99 -4.76 9.16
N LEU A 12 9.69 -6.05 9.26
CA LEU A 12 8.43 -6.58 9.82
C LEU A 12 8.23 -6.27 11.33
N LYS A 13 9.20 -5.62 11.98
CA LYS A 13 9.06 -5.13 13.36
C LYS A 13 8.33 -3.80 13.45
N ASP A 14 8.47 -2.94 12.44
CA ASP A 14 7.90 -1.59 12.44
C ASP A 14 6.51 -1.55 11.76
N ILE A 15 6.32 -2.42 10.77
CA ILE A 15 5.06 -2.63 10.07
C ILE A 15 4.76 -4.12 10.09
N THR A 16 3.70 -4.48 10.81
CA THR A 16 3.33 -5.89 10.95
C THR A 16 2.66 -6.41 9.68
N PRO A 17 2.77 -7.72 9.38
CA PRO A 17 2.04 -8.35 8.28
C PRO A 17 0.54 -8.05 8.28
N ARG A 18 -0.05 -8.02 9.47
CA ARG A 18 -1.48 -7.71 9.66
C ARG A 18 -1.83 -6.29 9.19
N GLU A 19 -1.00 -5.30 9.48
CA GLU A 19 -1.24 -3.93 9.01
C GLU A 19 -1.13 -3.82 7.49
N LEU A 20 -0.28 -4.62 6.85
CA LEU A 20 -0.20 -4.70 5.39
C LEU A 20 -1.48 -5.27 4.79
N GLU A 21 -2.01 -6.36 5.37
CA GLU A 21 -3.28 -6.96 4.95
C GLU A 21 -4.44 -5.98 5.14
N GLU A 22 -4.53 -5.33 6.30
CA GLU A 22 -5.58 -4.35 6.60
C GLU A 22 -5.64 -3.24 5.56
N ILE A 23 -4.49 -2.72 5.11
CA ILE A 23 -4.43 -1.66 4.09
C ILE A 23 -4.68 -2.18 2.69
N LEU A 24 -4.20 -3.39 2.36
CA LEU A 24 -4.45 -3.99 1.06
C LEU A 24 -5.92 -4.35 0.86
N GLU A 25 -6.68 -4.53 1.94
CA GLU A 25 -8.12 -4.78 1.93
C GLU A 25 -8.96 -3.54 2.31
N ASP A 26 -8.33 -2.38 2.56
CA ASP A 26 -9.02 -1.14 2.92
C ASP A 26 -9.92 -0.67 1.75
N PRO A 27 -11.25 -0.63 1.93
CA PRO A 27 -12.19 -0.19 0.89
C PRO A 27 -12.08 1.31 0.59
N PHE A 28 -11.51 2.10 1.50
CA PHE A 28 -11.27 3.53 1.33
C PHE A 28 -9.83 3.86 0.95
N GLY A 29 -9.01 2.82 0.73
CA GLY A 29 -7.64 2.98 0.28
C GLY A 29 -7.59 3.55 -1.13
N ILE A 30 -6.70 4.51 -1.35
CA ILE A 30 -6.45 5.07 -2.68
C ILE A 30 -5.42 4.19 -3.37
N ARG A 31 -5.85 3.49 -4.42
CA ARG A 31 -4.94 2.72 -5.29
C ARG A 31 -4.53 3.55 -6.48
N LEU A 32 -3.22 3.70 -6.65
CA LEU A 32 -2.60 4.39 -7.76
C LEU A 32 -1.97 3.35 -8.69
N LEU A 33 -2.37 3.41 -9.96
CA LEU A 33 -1.76 2.63 -11.03
C LEU A 33 -0.42 3.29 -11.42
N PRO A 34 0.69 2.54 -11.53
CA PRO A 34 1.89 3.08 -12.12
C PRO A 34 1.69 3.26 -13.63
N ASP A 35 2.10 4.40 -14.15
CA ASP A 35 2.08 4.73 -15.59
C ASP A 35 3.49 4.62 -16.22
N VAL A 36 4.43 3.99 -15.51
CA VAL A 36 5.84 3.99 -15.90
C VAL A 36 6.20 2.63 -16.47
N ASP A 37 6.58 2.59 -17.74
CA ASP A 37 7.31 1.47 -18.33
C ASP A 37 8.60 1.28 -17.53
N ARG A 38 8.60 0.31 -16.61
CA ARG A 38 9.78 -0.05 -15.84
C ARG A 38 10.65 -0.96 -16.68
N GLU A 39 11.97 -0.82 -16.55
CA GLU A 39 12.94 -1.69 -17.24
C GLU A 39 12.80 -3.17 -16.84
N ASP A 40 12.24 -3.47 -15.66
CA ASP A 40 11.96 -4.84 -15.21
C ASP A 40 10.64 -5.41 -15.77
N GLY A 41 9.82 -4.60 -16.47
CA GLY A 41 8.53 -5.01 -17.00
C GLY A 41 7.46 -5.29 -15.95
N GLU A 42 7.72 -5.04 -14.66
CA GLU A 42 6.79 -5.33 -13.57
C GLU A 42 5.91 -4.12 -13.22
N ASN A 43 4.59 -4.33 -13.27
CA ASN A 43 3.61 -3.33 -12.84
C ASN A 43 3.56 -3.25 -11.31
N ARG A 44 4.10 -2.17 -10.72
CA ARG A 44 4.02 -1.92 -9.26
C ARG A 44 2.96 -0.91 -8.90
N TYR A 45 1.92 -1.38 -8.25
CA TYR A 45 0.83 -0.60 -7.70
C TYR A 45 1.25 0.10 -6.41
N TYR A 46 0.65 1.25 -6.17
CA TYR A 46 0.79 1.95 -4.91
C TYR A 46 -0.57 2.04 -4.23
N THR A 47 -0.62 1.86 -2.91
CA THR A 47 -1.81 2.11 -2.12
C THR A 47 -1.50 3.03 -0.95
N LEU A 48 -2.42 3.96 -0.72
CA LEU A 48 -2.47 4.82 0.45
C LEU A 48 -3.71 4.41 1.24
N GLY A 49 -3.54 3.87 2.44
CA GLY A 49 -4.66 3.47 3.27
C GLY A 49 -4.39 3.66 4.76
N ARG A 50 -5.42 3.34 5.55
CA ARG A 50 -5.39 3.51 7.00
C ARG A 50 -5.61 2.16 7.69
N THR A 51 -4.78 1.84 8.66
CA THR A 51 -4.98 0.64 9.50
C THR A 51 -6.12 0.87 10.49
N VAL A 52 -6.58 -0.21 11.14
CA VAL A 52 -7.57 -0.13 12.23
C VAL A 52 -7.05 0.69 13.42
N GLN A 53 -5.74 0.76 13.59
CA GLN A 53 -5.06 1.53 14.64
C GLN A 53 -4.79 3.00 14.26
N ASP A 54 -5.44 3.52 13.21
CA ASP A 54 -5.29 4.90 12.74
C ASP A 54 -3.89 5.25 12.20
N ARG A 55 -3.10 4.23 11.82
CA ARG A 55 -1.81 4.46 11.14
C ARG A 55 -2.04 4.63 9.64
N HIS A 56 -1.36 5.61 9.07
CA HIS A 56 -1.45 5.93 7.64
C HIS A 56 -0.19 5.43 6.95
N LEU A 57 -0.32 4.38 6.13
CA LEU A 57 0.83 3.78 5.46
C LEU A 57 0.72 3.92 3.94
N PHE A 58 1.88 4.13 3.34
CA PHE A 58 2.12 4.00 1.91
C PHE A 58 2.69 2.61 1.65
N ILE A 59 2.11 1.89 0.70
CA ILE A 59 2.55 0.55 0.29
C ILE A 59 2.76 0.53 -1.21
N ALA A 60 3.94 0.09 -1.65
CA ALA A 60 4.23 -0.29 -3.02
C ALA A 60 4.20 -1.83 -3.12
N PHE A 61 3.34 -2.34 -3.99
CA PHE A 61 3.14 -3.78 -4.14
C PHE A 61 2.96 -4.16 -5.60
N TRP A 62 3.33 -5.39 -5.92
CA TRP A 62 3.01 -6.03 -7.17
C TRP A 62 1.88 -7.03 -6.93
N THR A 63 0.99 -7.22 -7.90
CA THR A 63 -0.04 -8.26 -7.82
C THR A 63 -0.37 -8.85 -9.18
N ASP A 64 -0.65 -10.15 -9.21
CA ASP A 64 -1.20 -10.88 -10.36
C ASP A 64 -2.72 -11.12 -10.24
N GLY A 65 -3.36 -10.52 -9.21
CA GLY A 65 -4.77 -10.72 -8.87
C GLY A 65 -5.04 -11.89 -7.92
N LYS A 66 -4.10 -12.81 -7.72
CA LYS A 66 -4.19 -13.90 -6.72
C LYS A 66 -3.28 -13.61 -5.54
N ILE A 67 -2.04 -13.25 -5.84
CA ILE A 67 -0.97 -12.98 -4.88
C ILE A 67 -0.67 -11.47 -4.91
N ALA A 68 -0.46 -10.89 -3.73
CA ALA A 68 0.16 -9.59 -3.58
C ALA A 68 1.53 -9.75 -2.93
N ARG A 69 2.54 -9.15 -3.56
CA ARG A 69 3.89 -9.05 -3.02
C ARG A 69 4.18 -7.61 -2.66
N VAL A 70 4.48 -7.35 -1.40
CA VAL A 70 4.85 -6.01 -0.95
C VAL A 70 6.34 -5.77 -1.20
N CYS A 71 6.62 -4.78 -2.04
CA CYS A 71 7.98 -4.36 -2.37
C CYS A 71 8.52 -3.35 -1.35
N ALA A 72 7.67 -2.41 -0.90
CA ALA A 72 8.02 -1.40 0.08
C ALA A 72 6.80 -0.93 0.86
N ALA A 73 7.00 -0.59 2.13
CA ALA A 73 5.98 -0.06 3.02
C ALA A 73 6.63 0.93 3.96
N ARG A 74 5.96 2.05 4.19
CA ARG A 74 6.39 3.10 5.11
C ARG A 74 5.21 3.92 5.58
N GLU A 75 5.42 4.75 6.59
CA GLU A 75 4.44 5.77 6.95
C GLU A 75 4.31 6.82 5.84
N MET A 76 3.10 7.35 5.67
CA MET A 76 2.84 8.43 4.73
C MET A 76 3.58 9.70 5.14
N THR A 77 4.10 10.43 4.16
CA THR A 77 4.59 11.80 4.38
C THR A 77 3.41 12.76 4.58
N GLU A 78 3.65 13.93 5.15
CA GLU A 78 2.58 14.93 5.32
C GLU A 78 1.87 15.30 4.02
N SER A 79 2.59 15.36 2.90
CA SER A 79 2.01 15.69 1.60
C SER A 79 1.08 14.58 1.10
N GLU A 80 1.45 13.32 1.30
CA GLU A 80 0.61 12.16 0.98
C GLU A 80 -0.59 12.07 1.91
N LEU A 81 -0.41 12.36 3.20
CA LEU A 81 -1.51 12.41 4.16
C LEU A 81 -2.53 13.49 3.76
N ARG A 82 -2.08 14.69 3.37
CA ARG A 82 -2.95 15.75 2.84
C ARG A 82 -3.66 15.34 1.54
N PHE A 83 -3.04 14.50 0.72
CA PHE A 83 -3.67 13.96 -0.49
C PHE A 83 -4.76 12.93 -0.12
N TYR A 84 -4.41 11.98 0.76
CA TYR A 84 -5.32 10.98 1.27
C TYR A 84 -6.54 11.61 1.96
N GLN A 85 -6.33 12.58 2.86
CA GLN A 85 -7.41 13.28 3.55
C GLN A 85 -8.32 14.09 2.62
N ARG A 86 -7.77 14.71 1.57
CA ARG A 86 -8.58 15.43 0.57
C ARG A 86 -9.49 14.47 -0.19
N SER A 87 -8.92 13.40 -0.73
CA SER A 87 -9.69 12.39 -1.45
C SER A 87 -10.69 11.68 -0.54
N TYR A 88 -10.34 11.41 0.72
CA TYR A 88 -11.27 10.86 1.71
C TYR A 88 -12.38 11.86 2.08
N GLY A 89 -12.04 13.14 2.19
CA GLY A 89 -13.00 14.22 2.44
C GLY A 89 -13.98 14.46 1.29
N GLU A 90 -13.57 14.16 0.05
CA GLU A 90 -14.46 14.18 -1.13
C GLU A 90 -15.44 12.99 -1.19
N ILE A 91 -15.18 11.91 -0.44
CA ILE A 91 -16.05 10.73 -0.36
C ILE A 91 -17.19 10.92 0.68
N LYS A 92 -17.18 12.03 1.44
CA LYS A 92 -18.15 12.34 2.50
C LYS A 92 -19.30 13.21 2.01
#